data_AF-A0A953P0T7-F1
#
_entry.id   AF-A0A953P0T7-F1
#
_cell.length_a   1.000
_cell.length_b   1.000
_cell.length_c   1.000
_cell.angle_alpha   90.00
_cell.angle_beta   90.00
_cell.angle_gamma   90.00
#
_symmetry.space_group_name_H-M   'P 1'
#
loop_
_entity.id
_entity.type
_entity.pdbx_description
1 polymer ?
#
loop_
_entity_poly.entity_id
_entity_poly.type
_entity_poly.pdbx_seq_one_letter_code
_entity_poly.pdbx_strand_id
1 'polypeptide(L)'
;MSIEQMNISLSPQMARFIRDKVRKGDYTNISEVVRDAVRRMQEEEARRKDRALLSGFESRLTKVERDRIRRGVQQGLQDIEGGRYEEYDADGLRSLANELVAASVKKHSRRRRAR
;
A
#
# COMPACT_ATOMS: atom_id res chain seq x y z
N MET A 1 -1.72 -26.92 -4.59
CA MET A 1 -2.01 -26.35 -3.25
C MET A 1 -2.66 -27.43 -2.41
N SER A 2 -2.22 -27.61 -1.17
CA SER A 2 -2.88 -28.50 -0.21
C SER A 2 -4.21 -27.91 0.22
N ILE A 3 -5.25 -28.74 0.27
CA ILE A 3 -6.59 -28.36 0.77
C ILE A 3 -6.76 -29.03 2.13
N GLU A 4 -7.09 -28.24 3.15
CA GLU A 4 -7.49 -28.72 4.46
C GLU A 4 -9.02 -28.82 4.54
N GLN A 5 -9.54 -29.94 5.03
CA GLN A 5 -10.98 -30.15 5.22
C GLN A 5 -11.38 -29.73 6.65
N MET A 6 -12.37 -28.86 6.77
CA MET A 6 -12.86 -28.36 8.06
C MET A 6 -14.37 -28.56 8.18
N ASN A 7 -14.80 -29.08 9.33
CA ASN A 7 -16.21 -29.13 9.71
C ASN A 7 -16.60 -27.83 10.41
N ILE A 8 -17.64 -27.15 9.90
CA ILE A 8 -18.11 -25.87 10.43
C ILE A 8 -19.62 -25.89 10.66
N SER A 9 -20.05 -25.36 11.79
CA SER A 9 -21.46 -25.14 12.11
C SER A 9 -21.87 -23.73 11.70
N LEU A 10 -22.93 -23.61 10.92
CA LEU A 10 -23.47 -22.33 10.45
C LEU A 10 -24.88 -22.13 10.97
N SER A 11 -25.25 -20.88 11.23
CA SER A 11 -26.63 -20.57 11.58
C SER A 11 -27.58 -20.95 10.42
N PRO A 12 -28.84 -21.30 10.70
CA PRO A 12 -29.80 -21.64 9.64
C PRO A 12 -29.96 -20.52 8.59
N GLN A 13 -29.82 -19.27 9.00
CA GLN A 13 -29.85 -18.10 8.11
C GLN A 13 -28.65 -18.07 7.15
N MET A 14 -27.43 -18.27 7.68
CA MET A 14 -26.22 -18.32 6.86
C MET A 14 -26.25 -19.49 5.88
N ALA A 15 -26.68 -20.67 6.34
CA ALA A 15 -26.81 -21.85 5.48
C ALA A 15 -27.83 -21.62 4.35
N ARG A 16 -28.95 -20.94 4.62
CA ARG A 16 -29.91 -20.53 3.58
C ARG A 16 -29.28 -19.58 2.57
N PHE A 17 -28.61 -18.53 3.03
CA PHE A 17 -27.94 -17.57 2.15
C PHE A 17 -26.92 -18.24 1.22
N ILE A 18 -26.09 -19.14 1.76
CA ILE A 18 -25.09 -19.87 0.98
C ILE A 18 -25.75 -20.80 -0.05
N ARG A 19 -26.78 -21.55 0.35
CA ARG A 19 -27.52 -22.40 -0.59
C ARG A 19 -28.19 -21.60 -1.69
N ASP A 20 -28.72 -20.42 -1.38
CA ASP A 20 -29.33 -19.53 -2.37
C ASP A 20 -28.32 -19.03 -3.39
N LYS A 21 -27.09 -18.73 -2.95
CA LYS A 21 -25.98 -18.34 -3.83
C LYS A 21 -25.61 -19.44 -4.81
N VAL A 22 -25.52 -20.69 -4.35
CA VAL A 22 -25.27 -21.83 -5.25
C VAL A 22 -26.46 -22.07 -6.19
N ARG A 23 -27.69 -22.03 -5.67
CA ARG A 23 -28.91 -22.25 -6.46
C ARG A 23 -29.10 -21.23 -7.59
N LYS A 24 -28.68 -19.98 -7.38
CA LYS A 24 -28.70 -18.92 -8.41
C LYS A 24 -27.64 -19.10 -9.49
N GLY A 25 -26.69 -20.01 -9.29
CA GLY A 25 -25.56 -20.23 -10.19
C GLY A 25 -24.40 -19.26 -9.96
N ASP A 26 -24.43 -18.45 -8.89
CA ASP A 26 -23.31 -17.55 -8.54
C ASP A 26 -22.03 -18.35 -8.19
N TYR A 27 -22.19 -19.59 -7.72
CA TYR A 27 -21.11 -20.50 -7.32
C TYR A 27 -21.47 -21.95 -7.61
N THR A 28 -20.46 -22.80 -7.82
CA THR A 28 -20.65 -24.22 -8.15
C THR A 28 -20.96 -25.07 -6.93
N ASN A 29 -20.40 -24.71 -5.77
CA ASN A 29 -20.61 -25.45 -4.52
C ASN A 29 -20.49 -24.55 -3.27
N ILE A 30 -20.93 -25.10 -2.14
CA ILE A 30 -20.90 -24.42 -0.84
C ILE A 30 -19.49 -24.03 -0.42
N SER A 31 -18.51 -24.92 -0.58
CA SER A 31 -17.13 -24.68 -0.18
C SER A 31 -16.51 -23.51 -0.95
N GLU A 32 -16.94 -23.28 -2.19
CA GLU A 32 -16.52 -22.13 -3.00
C GLU A 32 -17.04 -20.81 -2.45
N VAL A 33 -18.32 -20.76 -2.06
CA VAL A 33 -18.91 -19.58 -1.40
C VAL A 33 -18.15 -19.25 -0.12
N VAL A 34 -17.84 -20.26 0.69
CA VAL A 34 -17.12 -20.09 1.95
C VAL A 34 -15.68 -19.61 1.70
N ARG A 35 -14.97 -20.21 0.74
CA ARG A 35 -13.62 -19.77 0.38
C ARG A 35 -13.60 -18.33 -0.12
N ASP A 36 -14.55 -17.94 -0.97
CA ASP A 36 -14.65 -16.57 -1.48
C ASP A 36 -14.96 -15.58 -0.34
N ALA A 37 -15.89 -15.93 0.56
CA ALA A 37 -16.19 -15.11 1.73
C ALA A 37 -14.95 -14.91 2.64
N VAL A 38 -14.18 -15.97 2.90
CA VAL A 38 -12.94 -15.90 3.69
C VAL A 38 -11.88 -15.05 2.97
N ARG A 39 -11.74 -15.19 1.66
CA ARG A 39 -10.80 -14.36 0.87
C ARG A 39 -11.15 -12.88 0.97
N ARG A 40 -12.42 -12.53 0.79
CA ARG A 40 -12.89 -11.14 0.95
C ARG A 40 -12.67 -10.62 2.37
N MET A 41 -12.90 -11.45 3.38
CA MET A 41 -12.60 -11.11 4.77
C MET A 41 -11.11 -10.80 4.98
N GLN A 42 -10.22 -11.62 4.42
CA GLN A 42 -8.77 -11.39 4.48
C GLN A 42 -8.35 -10.11 3.76
N GLU A 43 -8.91 -9.84 2.59
CA GLU A 43 -8.66 -8.59 1.84
C GLU A 43 -9.14 -7.37 2.62
N GLU A 44 -10.32 -7.43 3.24
CA GLU A 44 -10.82 -6.36 4.10
C GLU A 44 -9.96 -6.14 5.34
N GLU A 45 -9.51 -7.21 5.99
CA GLU A 45 -8.59 -7.13 7.12
C GLU A 45 -7.24 -6.54 6.73
N ALA A 46 -6.67 -6.94 5.59
CA ALA A 46 -5.44 -6.38 5.06
C ALA A 46 -5.59 -4.88 4.81
N ARG A 47 -6.66 -4.47 4.12
CA ARG A 47 -6.95 -3.05 3.87
C ARG A 47 -7.15 -2.26 5.16
N ARG A 48 -7.79 -2.85 6.18
CA ARG A 48 -7.94 -2.22 7.50
C ARG A 48 -6.61 -2.04 8.20
N LYS A 49 -5.71 -3.05 8.15
CA LYS A 49 -4.36 -2.96 8.73
C LYS A 49 -3.54 -1.86 8.06
N ASP A 50 -3.52 -1.81 6.73
CA ASP A 50 -2.80 -0.78 5.97
C ASP A 50 -3.31 0.62 6.33
N ARG A 51 -4.64 0.79 6.39
CA ARG A 51 -5.26 2.04 6.80
C ARG A 51 -4.95 2.41 8.25
N ALA A 52 -4.90 1.44 9.16
CA ALA A 52 -4.57 1.67 10.56
C ALA A 52 -3.12 2.12 10.76
N LEU A 53 -2.17 1.52 10.01
CA LEU A 53 -0.77 1.95 10.00
C LEU A 53 -0.63 3.41 9.56
N LEU A 54 -1.34 3.80 8.51
CA LEU A 54 -1.36 5.18 8.01
C LEU A 54 -2.02 6.14 9.02
N SER A 55 -3.13 5.74 9.63
CA SER A 55 -3.85 6.59 10.61
C SER A 55 -2.99 6.95 11.82
N GLY A 56 -2.13 6.03 12.29
CA GLY A 56 -1.21 6.29 13.39
C GLY A 56 -0.03 7.20 13.03
N PHE A 57 0.31 7.31 11.74
CA PHE A 57 1.31 8.25 11.22
C PHE A 57 0.69 9.64 11.02
N GLU A 58 -0.47 9.72 10.37
CA GLU A 58 -1.16 10.98 10.08
C GLU A 58 -1.56 11.75 11.34
N SER A 59 -1.91 11.04 12.43
CA SER A 59 -2.26 11.66 13.71
C SER A 59 -1.09 12.41 14.37
N ARG A 60 0.15 12.04 14.05
CA ARG A 60 1.36 12.71 14.56
C ARG A 60 1.73 13.95 13.75
N LEU A 61 1.12 14.15 12.58
CA LEU A 61 1.42 15.28 11.71
C LEU A 61 0.54 16.49 12.06
N THR A 62 1.21 17.63 12.23
CA THR A 62 0.54 18.93 12.30
C THR A 62 -0.16 19.27 10.98
N LYS A 63 -1.09 20.25 11.02
CA LYS A 63 -1.75 20.76 9.80
C LYS A 63 -0.72 21.27 8.79
N VAL A 64 0.30 21.99 9.25
CA VAL A 64 1.35 22.56 8.40
C VAL A 64 2.17 21.47 7.70
N GLU A 65 2.55 20.42 8.43
CA GLU A 65 3.29 19.29 7.84
C GLU A 65 2.45 18.54 6.81
N ARG A 66 1.16 18.29 7.10
CA ARG A 66 0.23 17.68 6.15
C ARG A 66 0.09 18.51 4.87
N ASP A 67 -0.07 19.82 5.01
CA ASP A 67 -0.19 20.72 3.86
C ASP A 67 1.10 20.78 3.05
N ARG A 68 2.26 20.71 3.70
CA ARG A 68 3.56 20.65 3.01
C ARG A 68 3.72 19.36 2.22
N ILE A 69 3.37 18.21 2.80
CA ILE A 69 3.40 16.91 2.13
C ILE A 69 2.44 16.93 0.94
N ARG A 70 1.20 17.38 1.13
CA ARG A 70 0.20 17.48 0.05
C ARG A 70 0.70 18.31 -1.13
N ARG A 71 1.24 19.51 -0.86
CA ARG A 71 1.81 20.36 -1.91
C ARG A 71 2.98 19.69 -2.63
N GLY A 72 3.87 19.02 -1.89
CA GLY A 72 4.99 18.30 -2.49
C GLY A 72 4.55 17.16 -3.40
N VAL A 73 3.56 16.37 -2.97
CA VAL A 73 3.00 15.27 -3.79
C VAL A 73 2.31 15.83 -5.04
N GLN A 74 1.50 16.89 -4.90
CA GLN A 74 0.85 17.52 -6.06
C GLN A 74 1.86 18.05 -7.06
N GLN A 75 2.94 18.69 -6.60
CA GLN A 75 3.99 19.17 -7.48
C GLN A 75 4.69 18.00 -8.19
N GLY A 76 5.03 16.93 -7.46
CA GLY A 76 5.65 15.75 -8.07
C GLY A 76 4.77 15.09 -9.13
N LEU A 77 3.45 15.01 -8.91
CA LEU A 77 2.51 14.53 -9.92
C LEU A 77 2.51 15.41 -11.18
N GLN A 78 2.51 16.74 -11.01
CA GLN A 78 2.62 17.68 -12.14
C GLN A 78 3.96 17.59 -12.85
N ASP A 79 5.04 17.27 -12.14
CA ASP A 79 6.36 17.06 -12.72
C ASP A 79 6.37 15.78 -13.57
N ILE A 80 5.79 14.69 -13.08
CA ILE A 80 5.63 13.45 -13.84
C ILE A 80 4.78 13.69 -15.09
N GLU A 81 3.60 14.30 -14.93
CA GLU A 81 2.68 14.57 -16.04
C GLU A 81 3.29 15.53 -17.07
N GLY A 82 4.09 16.49 -16.62
CA GLY A 82 4.83 17.40 -17.49
C GLY A 82 6.16 16.85 -18.04
N GLY A 83 6.47 15.57 -17.82
CA GLY A 83 7.71 14.95 -18.30
C GLY A 83 8.99 15.42 -17.60
N ARG A 84 8.89 16.13 -16.48
CA ARG A 84 10.01 16.61 -15.64
C ARG A 84 10.44 15.54 -14.65
N TYR A 85 10.74 14.36 -15.15
CA TYR A 85 11.27 13.24 -14.38
C TYR A 85 12.40 12.59 -15.16
N GLU A 86 13.21 11.82 -14.46
CA GLU A 86 14.27 11.01 -15.04
C GLU A 86 14.13 9.59 -14.51
N GLU A 87 14.21 8.62 -15.41
CA GLU A 87 14.13 7.21 -15.04
C GLU A 87 15.51 6.72 -14.63
N TYR A 88 15.55 6.04 -13.49
CA TYR A 88 16.78 5.43 -13.00
C TYR A 88 16.55 3.93 -12.84
N ASP A 89 17.47 3.15 -13.39
CA ASP A 89 17.60 1.74 -13.02
C ASP A 89 18.32 1.60 -11.68
N ALA A 90 18.52 0.36 -11.22
CA ALA A 90 19.12 0.09 -9.92
C ALA A 90 20.56 0.60 -9.78
N ASP A 91 21.33 0.61 -10.87
CA ASP A 91 22.74 1.03 -10.87
C ASP A 91 22.88 2.55 -11.05
N GLY A 92 22.02 3.15 -11.86
CA GLY A 92 21.87 4.59 -12.03
C GLY A 92 21.48 5.27 -10.72
N LEU A 93 20.53 4.69 -9.97
CA LEU A 93 20.12 5.24 -8.67
C LEU A 93 21.26 5.21 -7.64
N ARG A 94 22.07 4.14 -7.62
CA ARG A 94 23.26 4.05 -6.74
C ARG A 94 24.32 5.08 -7.12
N SER A 95 24.55 5.27 -8.42
CA SER A 95 25.49 6.27 -8.93
C SER A 95 25.08 7.68 -8.53
N LEU A 96 23.79 8.03 -8.74
CA LEU A 96 23.23 9.31 -8.32
C LEU A 96 23.40 9.55 -6.81
N ALA A 97 23.11 8.54 -5.99
CA ALA A 97 23.27 8.65 -4.54
C ALA A 97 24.72 8.95 -4.15
N ASN A 98 25.68 8.24 -4.75
CA ASN A 98 27.12 8.46 -4.52
C ASN A 98 27.55 9.88 -4.92
N GLU A 99 27.07 10.37 -6.06
CA GLU A 99 27.36 11.72 -6.54
C GLU A 99 26.80 12.81 -5.61
N LEU A 100 25.55 12.66 -5.15
CA LEU A 100 24.92 13.60 -4.22
C LEU A 100 25.65 13.66 -2.87
N VAL A 101 26.11 12.51 -2.37
CA VAL A 101 26.91 12.44 -1.14
C VAL A 101 28.25 13.14 -1.35
N ALA A 102 28.97 12.84 -2.44
CA ALA A 102 30.25 13.47 -2.75
C ALA A 102 30.12 15.00 -2.92
N ALA A 103 29.05 15.47 -3.58
CA ALA A 103 28.74 16.88 -3.74
C ALA A 103 28.45 17.56 -2.39
N SER A 104 27.69 16.91 -1.51
CA SER A 104 27.38 17.42 -0.17
C SER A 104 28.63 17.54 0.72
N VAL A 105 29.54 16.59 0.64
CA VAL A 105 30.84 16.61 1.35
C VAL A 105 31.71 17.78 0.88
N LYS A 106 31.80 18.00 -0.44
CA LYS A 106 32.54 19.15 -1.02
C LYS A 106 31.94 20.50 -0.62
N LYS A 107 30.61 20.60 -0.52
CA LYS A 107 29.92 21.83 -0.10
C LYS A 107 30.16 22.13 1.38
N HIS A 108 30.20 21.11 2.23
CA HIS A 108 30.51 21.24 3.66
C HIS A 108 31.97 21.63 3.93
N SER A 109 32.94 21.07 3.19
CA SER A 109 34.36 21.40 3.37
C SER A 109 34.69 22.85 2.96
N ARG A 110 34.06 23.36 1.89
CA ARG A 110 34.17 24.77 1.47
C ARG A 110 33.62 25.75 2.51
N ARG A 111 32.50 25.40 3.16
CA ARG A 111 31.91 26.22 4.23
C ARG A 111 32.75 26.27 5.51
N ARG A 112 33.55 25.24 5.79
CA ARG A 112 34.46 25.21 6.96
C ARG A 112 35.78 25.96 6.74
N ARG A 113 36.24 26.12 5.50
CA ARG A 113 37.45 26.89 5.15
C ARG A 113 37.21 28.40 5.03
N ALA A 114 35.96 28.84 4.93
CA ALA A 114 35.56 30.24 4.84
C ALA A 114 35.18 30.86 6.20
N ARG A 115 35.60 30.23 7.30
CA ARG A 115 35.44 30.70 8.68
C ARG A 115 36.79 30.86 9.34
#